data_AF-A0A969C7U4-F1
#
_entry.id   AF-A0A969C7U4-F1
#
_cell.length_a   1.000
_cell.length_b   1.000
_cell.length_c   1.000
_cell.angle_alpha   90.00
_cell.angle_beta   90.00
_cell.angle_gamma   90.00
#
_symmetry.space_group_name_H-M   'P 1'
#
loop_
_entity.id
_entity.type
_entity.pdbx_description
1 polymer ?
#
loop_
_entity_poly.entity_id
_entity_poly.type
_entity_poly.pdbx_seq_one_letter_code
_entity_poly.pdbx_strand_id
1 'polypeptide(L)'
;MQYWRAGRNAYQRGAIKLPWGGGQQPVDVITLGDAWLTGAIRQELIQPLDASAWSEWENLPLAWRSLVQRNAAGLLDPQGPVWAAPYRGGSTVIAYRKDRLEALGVEIHDWEDLWHEN
;
A
#
# COMPACT_ATOMS: atom_id res chain seq x y z
N MET A 1 16.43 15.76 -13.15
CA MET A 1 16.45 14.29 -13.28
C MET A 1 17.71 13.79 -12.60
N GLN A 2 17.60 13.23 -11.40
CA GLN A 2 18.74 12.69 -10.66
C GLN A 2 18.88 11.21 -11.04
N TYR A 3 20.06 10.84 -11.56
CA TYR A 3 20.37 9.45 -11.89
C TYR A 3 20.83 8.71 -10.63
N TRP A 4 20.35 7.47 -10.50
CA TRP A 4 20.72 6.54 -9.44
C TRP A 4 22.24 6.26 -9.40
N ARG A 5 22.89 6.56 -8.26
CA ARG A 5 24.12 5.87 -7.86
C ARG A 5 23.69 4.63 -7.07
N ALA A 6 23.74 3.47 -7.71
CA ALA A 6 23.56 2.19 -7.04
C ALA A 6 24.56 2.09 -5.88
N GLY A 7 24.05 2.22 -4.65
CA GLY A 7 24.79 1.92 -3.44
C GLY A 7 25.15 0.45 -3.44
N ARG A 8 26.45 0.16 -3.34
CA ARG A 8 26.99 -1.19 -3.18
C ARG A 8 26.49 -1.78 -1.87
N ASN A 9 25.33 -2.43 -1.91
CA ASN A 9 24.91 -3.50 -0.99
C ASN A 9 23.93 -4.37 -1.76
N ALA A 10 24.50 -5.16 -2.68
CA ALA A 10 23.79 -6.25 -3.31
C ALA A 10 23.39 -7.24 -2.21
N TYR A 11 22.11 -7.25 -1.84
CA TYR A 11 21.50 -8.41 -1.18
C TYR A 11 21.80 -9.63 -2.06
N GLN A 12 22.81 -10.42 -1.67
CA GLN A 12 23.04 -11.75 -2.24
C GLN A 12 21.94 -12.69 -1.72
N ARG A 13 20.72 -12.54 -2.25
CA ARG A 13 19.71 -13.60 -2.16
C ARG A 13 20.00 -14.60 -3.27
N GLY A 14 20.16 -15.86 -2.89
CA GLY A 14 20.39 -16.97 -3.82
C GLY A 14 19.43 -16.90 -5.00
N ALA A 15 20.01 -16.92 -6.20
CA ALA A 15 19.28 -16.78 -7.44
C ALA A 15 18.36 -18.00 -7.63
N ILE A 16 17.06 -17.83 -7.36
CA ILE A 16 16.05 -18.75 -7.86
C ILE A 16 16.00 -18.54 -9.38
N LYS A 17 16.68 -19.42 -10.13
CA LYS A 17 16.61 -19.45 -11.59
C LYS A 17 15.28 -20.07 -11.99
N LEU A 18 14.25 -19.24 -12.16
CA LEU A 18 13.01 -19.67 -12.78
C LEU A 18 13.30 -20.05 -14.26
N PRO A 19 12.74 -21.16 -14.76
CA PRO A 19 13.05 -21.68 -16.10
C PRO A 19 12.55 -20.78 -17.25
N TRP A 20 11.80 -19.71 -16.94
CA TRP A 20 11.29 -18.76 -17.91
C TRP A 20 12.12 -17.48 -17.75
N GLY A 21 13.07 -17.30 -18.66
CA GLY A 21 14.11 -16.28 -18.59
C GLY A 21 13.57 -14.86 -18.53
N GLY A 22 13.58 -14.28 -17.33
CA GLY A 22 13.54 -12.85 -17.10
C GLY A 22 14.38 -12.55 -15.87
N GLY A 23 15.54 -11.92 -16.04
CA GLY A 23 16.26 -11.34 -14.91
C GLY A 23 15.33 -10.35 -14.21
N GLN A 24 15.33 -10.31 -12.88
CA GLN A 24 14.54 -9.33 -12.13
C GLN A 24 15.01 -7.93 -12.53
N GLN A 25 14.23 -7.24 -13.34
CA GLN A 25 14.43 -5.81 -13.58
C GLN A 25 14.04 -5.07 -12.29
N PRO A 26 14.88 -4.14 -11.81
CA PRO A 26 14.47 -3.28 -10.70
C PRO A 26 13.22 -2.50 -11.12
N VAL A 27 12.22 -2.47 -10.24
CA VAL A 27 11.00 -1.67 -10.44
C VAL A 27 11.18 -0.36 -9.71
N ASP A 28 10.94 0.76 -10.39
CA ASP A 28 11.10 2.09 -9.79
C ASP A 28 9.92 2.49 -8.88
N VAL A 29 8.69 2.06 -9.21
CA VAL A 29 7.46 2.41 -8.49
C VAL A 29 6.46 1.26 -8.52
N ILE A 30 5.81 1.00 -7.38
CA ILE A 30 4.69 0.07 -7.26
C ILE A 30 3.54 0.72 -6.48
N THR A 31 2.32 0.24 -6.70
CA THR A 31 1.18 0.53 -5.81
C THR A 31 1.06 -0.58 -4.78
N LEU A 32 0.97 -0.21 -3.51
CA LEU A 32 0.83 -1.13 -2.39
C LEU A 32 -0.31 -0.67 -1.48
N GLY A 33 -1.13 -1.61 -1.00
CA GLY A 33 -2.13 -1.30 0.02
C GLY A 33 -1.48 -0.91 1.35
N ASP A 34 -2.05 0.06 2.07
CA ASP A 34 -1.48 0.58 3.33
C ASP A 34 -1.24 -0.51 4.38
N ALA A 35 -2.11 -1.54 4.42
CA ALA A 35 -1.96 -2.70 5.29
C ALA A 35 -0.58 -3.40 5.18
N TRP A 36 0.06 -3.32 4.02
CA TRP A 36 1.37 -3.91 3.76
C TRP A 36 2.54 -2.93 3.94
N LEU A 37 2.27 -1.63 4.06
CA LEU A 37 3.30 -0.58 4.10
C LEU A 37 4.24 -0.77 5.30
N THR A 38 3.71 -1.04 6.49
CA THR A 38 4.51 -1.35 7.69
C THR A 38 5.49 -2.49 7.45
N GLY A 39 5.02 -3.58 6.83
CA GLY A 39 5.83 -4.75 6.55
C GLY A 39 6.93 -4.46 5.52
N ALA A 40 6.60 -3.69 4.48
CA ALA A 40 7.55 -3.29 3.45
C ALA A 40 8.67 -2.40 4.00
N ILE A 41 8.35 -1.48 4.91
CA ILE A 41 9.33 -0.63 5.60
C ILE A 41 10.26 -1.49 6.48
N ARG A 42 9.69 -2.33 7.34
CA ARG A 42 10.47 -3.17 8.29
C ARG A 42 11.40 -4.16 7.59
N GLN A 43 11.01 -4.63 6.41
CA GLN A 43 11.79 -5.58 5.62
C GLN A 43 12.72 -4.89 4.62
N GLU A 44 12.82 -3.55 4.66
CA GLU A 44 13.68 -2.75 3.77
C GLU A 44 13.39 -3.00 2.28
N LEU A 45 12.13 -3.29 1.94
CA LEU A 45 11.72 -3.55 0.55
C LEU A 45 11.49 -2.27 -0.26
N ILE A 46 11.32 -1.15 0.45
CA ILE A 46 11.12 0.19 -0.09
C ILE A 46 12.00 1.19 0.67
N GLN A 47 12.12 2.40 0.15
CA GLN A 47 12.87 3.49 0.76
C GLN A 47 11.95 4.71 0.95
N PRO A 48 12.31 5.65 1.85
CA PRO A 48 11.58 6.90 1.96
C PRO A 48 11.70 7.73 0.68
N LEU A 49 10.66 8.52 0.43
CA LEU A 49 10.51 9.41 -0.71
C LEU A 49 10.84 10.85 -0.29
N ASP A 50 11.48 11.58 -1.18
CA ASP A 50 11.74 13.00 -0.99
C ASP A 50 10.50 13.82 -1.41
N ALA A 51 9.64 14.11 -0.44
CA ALA A 51 8.43 14.89 -0.67
C ALA A 51 8.72 16.36 -1.05
N SER A 52 9.92 16.88 -0.77
CA SER A 52 10.29 18.25 -1.15
C SER A 52 10.40 18.44 -2.67
N ALA A 53 10.56 17.33 -3.41
CA ALA A 53 10.58 17.33 -4.87
C ALA A 53 9.18 17.47 -5.50
N TRP A 54 8.09 17.43 -4.71
CA TRP A 54 6.72 17.46 -5.22
C TRP A 54 6.06 18.81 -4.94
N SER A 55 5.73 19.55 -6.00
CA SER A 55 5.15 20.89 -5.89
C SER A 55 3.80 20.93 -5.15
N GLU A 56 3.02 19.85 -5.25
CA GLU A 56 1.66 19.77 -4.71
C GLU A 56 1.57 19.06 -3.36
N TRP A 57 2.69 18.67 -2.75
CA TRP A 57 2.68 17.89 -1.51
C TRP A 57 1.91 18.60 -0.38
N GLU A 58 2.13 19.91 -0.22
CA GLU A 58 1.48 20.72 0.81
C GLU A 58 -0.03 20.88 0.59
N ASN A 59 -0.52 20.69 -0.64
CA ASN A 59 -1.95 20.76 -0.96
C ASN A 59 -2.70 19.48 -0.56
N LEU A 60 -1.98 18.39 -0.26
CA LEU A 60 -2.60 17.16 0.22
C LEU A 60 -3.13 17.36 1.66
N PRO A 61 -4.39 16.98 1.96
CA PRO A 61 -4.92 17.10 3.31
C PRO A 61 -4.04 16.40 4.35
N LEU A 62 -3.92 17.00 5.54
CA LEU A 62 -3.02 16.52 6.59
C LEU A 62 -3.25 15.03 6.92
N ALA A 63 -4.50 14.58 6.98
CA ALA A 63 -4.83 13.19 7.25
C ALA A 63 -4.13 12.22 6.27
N TRP A 64 -4.10 12.54 4.97
CA TRP A 64 -3.42 11.72 3.97
C TRP A 64 -1.90 11.78 4.08
N ARG A 65 -1.34 12.95 4.35
CA ARG A 65 0.10 13.10 4.61
C ARG A 65 0.56 12.34 5.85
N SER A 66 -0.25 12.34 6.90
CA SER A 66 0.06 11.64 8.15
C SER A 66 0.09 10.12 7.99
N LEU A 67 -0.76 9.53 7.12
CA LEU A 67 -0.81 8.07 6.90
C LEU A 67 0.50 7.48 6.37
N VAL A 68 1.27 8.28 5.63
CA VAL A 68 2.50 7.85 4.95
C VAL A 68 3.77 8.36 5.62
N GLN A 69 3.65 9.20 6.65
CA GLN A 69 4.77 9.60 7.51
C GLN A 69 4.95 8.57 8.61
N ARG A 70 6.04 7.80 8.51
CA ARG A 70 6.29 6.64 9.37
C ARG A 70 7.75 6.57 9.77
N ASN A 71 8.02 5.99 10.94
CA ASN A 71 9.39 5.68 11.36
C ASN A 71 9.89 4.38 10.70
N ALA A 72 11.15 4.01 10.96
CA ALA A 72 11.77 2.79 10.43
C ALA A 72 11.10 1.48 10.92
N ALA A 73 10.30 1.53 11.99
CA ALA A 73 9.48 0.40 12.42
C ALA A 73 8.11 0.37 11.69
N GLY A 74 7.91 1.23 10.69
CA GLY A 74 6.67 1.34 9.90
C GLY A 74 5.47 1.88 10.68
N LEU A 75 5.69 2.45 11.87
CA LEU A 75 4.65 3.06 12.70
C LEU A 75 4.48 4.53 12.33
N LEU A 76 3.25 5.05 12.45
CA LEU A 76 2.95 6.46 12.21
C LEU A 76 3.84 7.34 13.09
N ASP A 77 4.47 8.33 12.47
CA ASP A 77 5.36 9.27 13.14
C ASP A 77 5.29 10.62 12.42
N PRO A 78 4.71 11.67 13.03
CA PRO A 78 4.62 13.01 12.43
C PRO A 78 5.97 13.68 12.17
N GLN A 79 7.07 13.14 12.69
CA GLN A 79 8.44 13.59 12.41
C GLN A 79 9.21 12.57 11.57
N GLY A 80 8.56 11.46 11.20
CA GLY A 80 9.12 10.42 10.37
C GLY A 80 9.19 10.83 8.90
N PRO A 81 10.06 10.17 8.11
CA PRO A 81 10.10 10.40 6.67
C PRO A 81 8.80 9.95 5.98
N VAL A 82 8.59 10.45 4.77
CA VAL A 82 7.49 10.06 3.90
C VAL A 82 7.85 8.75 3.20
N TRP A 83 7.04 7.71 3.35
CA TRP A 83 7.32 6.39 2.76
C TRP A 83 6.46 6.04 1.54
N ALA A 84 5.42 6.84 1.25
CA ALA A 84 4.53 6.60 0.13
C ALA A 84 3.87 7.91 -0.32
N ALA A 85 3.38 7.93 -1.56
CA ALA A 85 2.46 8.94 -2.06
C ALA A 85 1.04 8.33 -2.11
N PRO A 86 0.05 8.87 -1.36
CA PRO A 86 -1.31 8.37 -1.41
C PRO A 86 -1.90 8.50 -2.81
N TYR A 87 -2.40 7.41 -3.38
CA TYR A 87 -2.96 7.41 -4.74
C TYR A 87 -4.48 7.24 -4.74
N ARG A 88 -4.98 6.16 -4.13
CA ARG A 88 -6.42 5.87 -3.98
C ARG A 88 -6.69 5.25 -2.62
N GLY A 89 -7.81 5.62 -2.04
CA GLY A 89 -8.41 4.97 -0.87
C GLY A 89 -9.83 4.55 -1.18
N GLY A 90 -10.37 3.64 -0.39
CA GLY A 90 -11.74 3.18 -0.53
C GLY A 90 -12.15 2.34 0.66
N SER A 91 -13.44 2.11 0.77
CA SER A 91 -14.02 1.22 1.78
C SER A 91 -14.32 -0.14 1.15
N THR A 92 -14.10 -1.20 1.91
CA THR A 92 -14.73 -2.49 1.62
C THR A 92 -16.21 -2.36 1.99
N VAL A 93 -17.11 -2.70 1.06
CA VAL A 93 -18.56 -2.54 1.23
C VAL A 93 -19.30 -3.79 0.76
N ILE A 94 -20.54 -3.97 1.22
CA ILE A 94 -21.44 -5.01 0.73
C ILE A 94 -22.17 -4.48 -0.50
N ALA A 95 -21.93 -5.07 -1.67
CA ALA A 95 -22.67 -4.78 -2.88
C ALA A 95 -23.57 -5.98 -3.22
N TYR A 96 -24.87 -5.74 -3.36
CA TYR A 96 -25.83 -6.81 -3.61
C TYR A 96 -26.97 -6.39 -4.54
N ARG A 97 -27.65 -7.38 -5.11
CA ARG A 97 -28.84 -7.21 -5.95
C ARG A 97 -30.09 -7.11 -5.09
N LYS A 98 -30.48 -5.87 -4.78
CA LYS A 98 -31.65 -5.58 -3.93
C LYS A 98 -32.93 -6.29 -4.39
N ASP A 99 -33.24 -6.25 -5.68
CA ASP A 99 -34.45 -6.88 -6.26
C ASP A 99 -34.53 -8.40 -6.01
N ARG A 100 -33.39 -9.09 -5.97
CA ARG A 100 -33.33 -10.54 -5.74
C ARG A 100 -33.52 -10.90 -4.28
N LEU A 101 -33.00 -10.09 -3.37
CA LEU A 101 -33.10 -10.35 -1.93
C LEU A 101 -34.47 -9.96 -1.38
N GLU A 102 -35.04 -8.84 -1.84
CA GLU A 102 -36.41 -8.44 -1.47
C GLU A 102 -37.45 -9.49 -1.88
N ALA A 103 -37.30 -10.09 -3.07
CA ALA A 103 -38.18 -11.18 -3.51
C ALA A 103 -38.11 -12.44 -2.64
N LEU A 104 -37.03 -12.61 -1.87
CA LEU A 104 -36.83 -13.70 -0.92
C LEU A 104 -37.13 -13.28 0.52
N GLY A 105 -37.56 -12.04 0.76
CA GLY A 105 -37.78 -11.50 2.11
C GLY A 105 -36.48 -11.30 2.91
N VAL A 106 -35.34 -11.17 2.23
CA VAL A 106 -34.03 -10.99 2.85
C VAL A 106 -33.63 -9.50 2.79
N GLU A 107 -33.33 -8.91 3.95
CA GLU A 107 -32.81 -7.55 4.08
C GLU A 107 -31.37 -7.60 4.62
N ILE A 108 -30.45 -6.85 4.01
CA ILE A 108 -29.04 -6.78 4.41
C ILE A 108 -28.78 -5.43 5.08
N HIS A 109 -28.40 -5.47 6.35
CA HIS A 109 -28.12 -4.31 7.21
C HIS A 109 -26.65 -4.20 7.56
N ASP A 110 -25.99 -5.31 7.89
CA ASP A 110 -24.59 -5.34 8.32
C ASP A 110 -23.85 -6.59 7.80
N TRP A 111 -22.56 -6.64 8.06
CA TRP A 111 -21.68 -7.75 7.76
C TRP A 111 -22.20 -9.05 8.34
N GLU A 112 -22.74 -9.04 9.56
CA GLU A 112 -23.29 -10.21 10.26
C GLU A 112 -24.34 -10.97 9.42
N ASP A 113 -25.11 -10.27 8.57
CA ASP A 113 -26.11 -10.88 7.70
C ASP A 113 -25.51 -11.80 6.61
N LEU A 114 -24.20 -11.69 6.35
CA LEU A 114 -23.50 -12.52 5.35
C LEU A 114 -23.00 -13.85 5.92
N TRP A 115 -23.02 -14.04 7.24
CA TRP A 115 -22.55 -15.26 7.89
C TRP A 115 -23.66 -15.86 8.75
N HIS A 116 -24.11 -17.08 8.40
CA HIS A 116 -24.95 -17.87 9.29
C HIS A 116 -24.05 -18.81 10.11
N GLU A 117 -24.09 -18.67 11.44
CA GLU A 117 -23.54 -19.69 12.33
C GLU A 117 -24.39 -20.96 12.19
N ASN A 118 -23.75 -22.09 11.87
CA ASN A 118 -24.36 -23.42 11.80
C ASN A 118 -24.32 -24.11 13.15
#